data_AF-A0A958PX94-F1
#
_entry.id   AF-A0A958PX94-F1
#
_cell.length_a   1.000
_cell.length_b   1.000
_cell.length_c   1.000
_cell.angle_alpha   90.00
_cell.angle_beta   90.00
_cell.angle_gamma   90.00
#
_symmetry.space_group_name_H-M   'P 1'
#
loop_
_entity.id
_entity.type
_entity.pdbx_description
1 polymer ?
#
loop_
_entity_poly.entity_id
_entity_poly.type
_entity_poly.pdbx_seq_one_letter_code
_entity_poly.pdbx_strand_id
1 'polypeptide(L)'
;MHLKRLFAVLMLLYVAQFHGQNDFFIKKGVNKSEKIRFKLINNLIIVPLKINGVELSFLLDTGVSKPLIFNFEGVQDVLKLNHTKRIYLRGLGSGDAIEAVKSESNRLELG
;
A
#
# COMPACT_ATOMS: atom_id res chain seq x y z
N MET A 1 24.07 -25.45 -35.72
CA MET A 1 24.20 -25.47 -34.24
C MET A 1 24.41 -24.08 -33.62
N HIS A 2 25.12 -23.16 -34.28
CA HIS A 2 25.43 -21.81 -33.75
C HIS A 2 24.23 -20.87 -33.64
N LEU A 3 23.27 -20.90 -34.58
CA LEU A 3 22.09 -20.02 -34.56
C LEU A 3 21.18 -20.27 -33.35
N LYS A 4 20.99 -21.54 -32.97
CA LYS A 4 20.21 -21.92 -31.78
C LYS A 4 20.88 -21.45 -30.48
N ARG A 5 22.21 -21.48 -30.44
CA ARG A 5 22.99 -20.96 -29.29
C ARG A 5 22.90 -19.45 -29.19
N LEU A 6 22.99 -18.74 -30.32
CA LEU A 6 22.83 -17.29 -30.35
C LEU A 6 21.44 -16.86 -29.87
N PHE A 7 20.39 -17.54 -30.33
CA PHE A 7 19.02 -17.31 -29.88
C PHE A 7 18.84 -17.54 -28.37
N ALA A 8 19.43 -18.61 -27.84
CA ALA A 8 19.40 -18.89 -26.40
C ALA A 8 20.11 -17.82 -25.57
N VAL A 9 21.25 -17.29 -26.05
CA VAL A 9 21.98 -16.21 -25.38
C VAL A 9 21.17 -14.91 -25.39
N LEU A 10 20.54 -14.57 -26.51
CA LEU A 10 19.68 -13.38 -26.60
C LEU A 10 18.46 -13.49 -25.68
N MET A 11 17.85 -14.67 -25.59
CA MET A 11 16.76 -14.92 -24.66
C MET A 11 17.22 -14.78 -23.20
N LEU A 12 18.41 -15.29 -22.85
CA LEU A 12 18.97 -15.19 -21.51
C LEU A 12 19.25 -13.73 -21.12
N LEU A 13 19.81 -12.93 -22.04
CA LEU A 13 20.06 -11.51 -21.82
C LEU A 13 18.77 -10.71 -21.66
N TYR A 14 17.69 -11.09 -22.36
CA TYR A 14 16.38 -10.47 -22.22
C TYR A 14 15.75 -10.76 -20.85
N VAL A 15 15.85 -11.99 -20.35
CA VAL A 15 15.32 -12.38 -19.04
C VAL A 15 16.11 -11.72 -17.89
N ALA A 16 17.39 -11.37 -18.10
CA ALA A 16 18.20 -10.68 -17.10
C ALA A 16 17.78 -9.22 -16.84
N GLN A 17 16.90 -8.63 -17.66
CA GLN A 17 16.38 -7.26 -17.50
C GLN A 17 15.11 -7.18 -16.63
N PHE A 18 14.55 -8.31 -16.19
CA PHE A 18 13.38 -8.29 -15.32
C PHE A 18 13.79 -7.95 -13.88
N HIS A 19 13.35 -6.79 -13.40
CA HIS A 19 13.37 -6.45 -11.98
C HIS A 19 12.16 -7.08 -11.28
N GLY A 20 12.36 -7.72 -10.13
CA GLY A 20 11.26 -8.20 -9.29
C GLY A 20 10.43 -7.04 -8.70
N GLN A 21 9.13 -7.26 -8.49
CA GLN A 21 8.26 -6.28 -7.82
C GLN A 21 8.65 -6.17 -6.34
N ASN A 22 8.96 -4.96 -5.90
CA ASN A 22 9.24 -4.65 -4.50
C ASN A 22 8.03 -3.93 -3.89
N ASP A 23 7.14 -4.70 -3.25
CA ASP A 23 5.91 -4.15 -2.63
C ASP A 23 6.08 -3.83 -1.13
N PHE A 24 7.19 -4.27 -0.51
CA PHE A 24 7.51 -3.98 0.88
C PHE A 24 9.02 -4.08 1.12
N PHE A 25 9.59 -3.12 1.83
CA PHE A 25 10.98 -3.17 2.24
C PHE A 25 11.12 -2.77 3.71
N ILE A 26 11.88 -3.57 4.45
CA ILE A 26 12.44 -3.15 5.73
C ILE A 26 13.78 -2.50 5.40
N LYS A 27 14.04 -1.28 5.89
CA LYS A 27 15.30 -0.57 5.64
C LYS A 27 16.48 -1.47 6.06
N LYS A 28 17.31 -1.85 5.08
CA LYS A 28 18.51 -2.67 5.33
C LYS A 28 19.48 -1.91 6.24
N GLY A 29 20.06 -2.60 7.23
CA GLY A 29 20.99 -2.01 8.19
C GLY A 29 20.33 -1.34 9.40
N VAL A 30 18.99 -1.36 9.49
CA VAL A 30 18.25 -0.99 10.70
C VAL A 30 18.03 -2.26 11.55
N ASN A 31 17.80 -2.09 12.86
CA ASN A 31 17.58 -3.15 13.83
C ASN A 31 16.64 -4.26 13.29
N LYS A 32 16.91 -5.53 13.63
CA LYS A 32 16.08 -6.69 13.25
C LYS A 32 14.60 -6.56 13.70
N SER A 33 14.32 -5.66 14.63
CA SER A 33 12.99 -5.35 15.14
C SER A 33 12.87 -3.87 15.42
N GLU A 34 11.64 -3.37 15.36
CA GLU A 34 11.29 -1.99 15.63
C GLU A 34 10.12 -1.93 16.63
N LYS A 35 10.14 -0.92 17.50
CA LYS A 35 9.07 -0.68 18.48
C LYS A 35 8.29 0.55 18.06
N ILE A 36 7.07 0.33 17.58
CA ILE A 36 6.16 1.40 17.16
C ILE A 36 5.28 1.79 18.34
N ARG A 37 5.19 3.08 18.62
CA ARG A 37 4.24 3.60 19.62
C ARG A 37 2.84 3.61 19.02
N PHE A 38 1.87 3.10 19.77
CA PHE A 38 0.46 3.08 19.41
C PHE A 38 -0.39 3.59 20.57
N LYS A 39 -1.62 4.01 20.27
CA LYS A 39 -2.63 4.32 21.27
C LYS A 39 -3.57 3.13 21.40
N LEU A 40 -3.89 2.74 22.63
CA LEU A 40 -4.94 1.77 22.92
C LEU A 40 -6.16 2.54 23.44
N ILE A 41 -7.22 2.62 22.63
CA ILE A 41 -8.46 3.32 22.99
C ILE A 41 -9.61 2.37 22.74
N ASN A 42 -10.42 2.09 23.77
CA ASN A 42 -11.55 1.16 23.68
C ASN A 42 -11.16 -0.18 23.04
N ASN A 43 -10.01 -0.73 23.44
CA ASN A 43 -9.44 -1.98 22.93
C ASN A 43 -9.05 -1.96 21.44
N LEU A 44 -9.06 -0.80 20.79
CA LEU A 44 -8.56 -0.62 19.43
C LEU A 44 -7.12 -0.15 19.46
N ILE A 45 -6.27 -0.84 18.68
CA ILE A 45 -4.88 -0.47 18.46
C ILE A 45 -4.85 0.59 17.35
N ILE A 46 -4.47 1.81 17.71
CA ILE A 46 -4.38 2.94 16.79
C ILE A 46 -2.90 3.25 16.52
N VAL A 47 -2.47 3.08 15.28
CA VAL A 47 -1.08 3.29 14.82
C VAL A 47 -0.99 4.52 13.92
N PRO A 48 0.04 5.38 14.08
CA PRO A 48 0.31 6.44 13.12
C PRO A 48 0.94 5.85 11.85
N LEU A 49 0.47 6.30 10.69
CA LEU A 49 1.03 5.96 9.37
C LEU A 49 1.17 7.23 8.54
N LYS A 50 2.23 7.32 7.75
CA LYS A 50 2.36 8.37 6.74
C LYS A 50 1.92 7.84 5.38
N ILE A 51 1.02 8.55 4.72
CA ILE A 51 0.62 8.30 3.34
C ILE A 51 1.09 9.48 2.51
N ASN A 52 1.99 9.21 1.55
CA ASN A 52 2.61 10.24 0.71
C ASN A 52 3.22 11.41 1.52
N GLY A 53 3.67 11.14 2.75
CA GLY A 53 4.25 12.12 3.68
C GLY A 53 3.25 12.78 4.65
N VAL A 54 1.95 12.56 4.51
CA VAL A 54 0.92 13.06 5.43
C VAL A 54 0.67 12.03 6.53
N GLU A 55 0.83 12.44 7.79
CA GLU A 55 0.59 11.57 8.95
C GLU A 55 -0.90 11.45 9.25
N LEU A 56 -1.38 10.21 9.36
CA LEU A 56 -2.75 9.83 9.64
C LEU A 56 -2.78 8.75 10.73
N SER A 57 -3.93 8.59 11.38
CA SER A 57 -4.15 7.54 12.39
C SER A 57 -4.96 6.39 11.81
N PHE A 58 -4.49 5.16 11.99
CA PHE A 58 -5.13 3.96 11.47
C PHE A 58 -5.47 2.97 12.58
N LEU A 59 -6.61 2.31 12.44
CA LEU A 59 -6.93 1.12 13.21
C LEU A 59 -6.15 -0.07 12.62
N LEU A 60 -5.46 -0.81 13.48
CA LEU A 60 -4.82 -2.07 13.08
C LEU A 60 -5.88 -3.18 13.06
N ASP A 61 -6.37 -3.51 11.86
CA ASP A 61 -7.46 -4.47 11.65
C ASP A 61 -7.08 -5.50 10.57
N THR A 62 -7.20 -6.78 10.89
CA THR A 62 -6.96 -7.90 9.98
C THR A 62 -8.22 -8.34 9.23
N GLY A 63 -9.40 -7.82 9.60
CA GLY A 63 -10.70 -8.14 8.99
C GLY A 63 -10.97 -7.44 7.65
N VAL A 64 -10.05 -6.57 7.18
CA VAL A 64 -10.18 -5.82 5.93
C VAL A 64 -9.06 -6.16 4.95
N SER A 65 -9.41 -6.28 3.67
CA SER A 65 -8.44 -6.60 2.61
C SER A 65 -7.63 -5.39 2.13
N LYS A 66 -8.10 -4.18 2.38
CA LYS A 66 -7.48 -2.92 1.95
C LYS A 66 -7.65 -1.88 3.06
N PRO A 67 -6.63 -1.06 3.37
CA PRO A 67 -6.79 0.08 4.25
C PRO A 67 -7.89 1.02 3.73
N LEU A 68 -8.72 1.52 4.64
CA LEU A 68 -9.81 2.44 4.35
C LEU A 68 -9.62 3.71 5.16
N ILE A 69 -9.77 4.86 4.51
CA ILE A 69 -9.70 6.18 5.15
C ILE A 69 -11.10 6.75 5.17
N PHE A 70 -11.59 7.07 6.36
CA PHE A 70 -12.86 7.75 6.55
C PHE A 70 -12.61 9.25 6.79
N ASN A 71 -13.54 10.08 6.32
CA ASN A 71 -13.54 11.52 6.57
C ASN A 71 -12.18 12.19 6.30
N PHE A 72 -11.71 12.13 5.05
CA PHE A 72 -10.45 12.75 4.64
C PHE A 72 -10.64 14.17 4.05
N GLU A 73 -11.80 14.78 4.31
CA GLU A 73 -12.05 16.19 4.00
C GLU A 73 -11.00 17.07 4.71
N GLY A 74 -10.39 18.00 3.97
CA GLY A 74 -9.31 18.87 4.45
C GLY A 74 -7.89 18.32 4.30
N VAL A 75 -7.70 17.00 4.13
CA VAL A 75 -6.38 16.40 3.84
C VAL A 75 -6.25 15.87 2.40
N GLN A 76 -7.35 15.83 1.64
CA GLN A 76 -7.41 15.33 0.27
C GLN A 76 -6.38 15.99 -0.66
N ASP A 77 -6.29 17.32 -0.62
CA ASP A 77 -5.39 18.10 -1.49
C ASP A 77 -3.91 17.90 -1.12
N VAL A 78 -3.64 17.61 0.15
CA VAL A 78 -2.28 17.42 0.68
C VAL A 78 -1.80 15.98 0.45
N LEU A 79 -2.70 15.00 0.56
CA LEU A 79 -2.40 13.57 0.37
C LEU A 79 -1.91 13.24 -1.03
N LYS A 80 -2.28 14.06 -2.05
CA LYS A 80 -1.88 13.88 -3.46
C LYS A 80 -2.04 12.41 -3.91
N LEU A 81 -3.26 11.90 -3.78
CA LEU A 81 -3.58 10.50 -4.06
C LEU A 81 -3.27 10.13 -5.53
N ASN A 82 -2.61 9.00 -5.73
CA ASN A 82 -2.21 8.53 -7.05
C ASN A 82 -3.27 7.62 -7.69
N HIS A 83 -3.37 7.64 -9.03
CA HIS A 83 -4.21 6.73 -9.82
C HIS A 83 -5.62 6.51 -9.25
N THR A 84 -6.32 7.62 -8.98
CA THR A 84 -7.63 7.61 -8.34
C THR A 84 -8.72 7.17 -9.32
N LYS A 85 -9.62 6.29 -8.87
CA LYS A 85 -10.86 5.96 -9.58
C LYS A 85 -12.03 5.89 -8.62
N ARG A 86 -13.20 6.31 -9.10
CA ARG A 86 -14.46 6.15 -8.37
C ARG A 86 -14.85 4.67 -8.36
N ILE A 87 -15.25 4.19 -7.19
CA ILE A 87 -15.75 2.83 -6.96
C ILE A 87 -16.98 2.92 -6.07
N TYR A 88 -17.78 1.86 -6.06
CA TYR A 88 -18.86 1.72 -5.10
C TYR A 88 -18.48 0.64 -4.09
N LEU A 89 -18.58 0.98 -2.81
CA LEU A 89 -18.33 0.08 -1.69
C LEU A 89 -19.66 -0.43 -1.14
N ARG A 90 -19.73 -1.72 -0.85
CA ARG A 90 -20.88 -2.34 -0.19
C ARG A 90 -20.40 -3.14 1.01
N GLY A 91 -20.98 -2.87 2.17
CA GLY A 91 -20.73 -3.61 3.40
C GLY A 91 -21.64 -4.84 3.53
N LEU A 92 -21.60 -5.48 4.70
CA LEU A 92 -22.49 -6.61 5.05
C LEU A 92 -23.94 -6.20 5.33
N GLY A 93 -24.20 -4.91 5.52
CA GLY A 93 -25.54 -4.38 5.76
C GLY A 93 -26.43 -4.40 4.51
N SER A 94 -27.73 -4.19 4.71
CA SER A 94 -28.74 -4.11 3.66
C SER A 94 -28.81 -2.75 2.96
N GLY A 95 -27.99 -1.78 3.37
CA GLY A 95 -27.98 -0.44 2.78
C GLY A 95 -27.42 -0.38 1.36
N ASP A 96 -27.65 0.77 0.72
CA ASP A 96 -27.15 1.06 -0.61
C ASP A 96 -25.62 1.16 -0.65
N ALA A 97 -25.07 0.98 -1.85
CA ALA A 97 -23.64 1.12 -2.06
C ALA A 97 -23.21 2.59 -1.89
N ILE A 98 -22.07 2.79 -1.22
CA ILE A 98 -21.49 4.12 -0.97
C ILE A 98 -20.43 4.39 -2.03
N GLU A 99 -20.48 5.57 -2.65
CA GLU A 99 -19.42 6.00 -3.57
C GLU A 99 -18.13 6.30 -2.79
N ALA A 100 -17.00 5.80 -3.30
CA ALA A 100 -15.69 5.99 -2.71
C ALA A 100 -14.61 6.20 -3.78
N VAL A 101 -13.48 6.77 -3.37
CA VAL A 101 -12.29 6.91 -4.22
C VAL A 101 -11.29 5.82 -3.88
N LYS A 102 -10.98 4.96 -4.86
CA LYS A 102 -9.85 4.02 -4.77
C LYS A 102 -8.62 4.69 -5.34
N SER A 103 -7.52 4.64 -4.60
CA SER A 103 -6.22 5.12 -5.03
C SER A 103 -5.20 3.98 -4.96
N GLU A 104 -4.30 3.93 -5.92
CA GLU A 104 -3.28 2.88 -6.08
C GLU A 104 -1.89 3.53 -6.17
N SER A 105 -0.83 2.78 -5.88
CA SER A 105 0.56 3.27 -5.95
C SER A 105 0.85 4.45 -5.00
N ASN A 106 0.28 4.42 -3.79
CA ASN A 106 0.63 5.36 -2.72
C ASN A 106 1.79 4.82 -1.88
N ARG A 107 2.61 5.72 -1.35
CA ARG A 107 3.69 5.35 -0.44
C ARG A 107 3.20 5.36 1.00
N LEU A 108 3.23 4.20 1.65
CA LEU A 108 2.91 4.04 3.06
C LEU A 108 4.21 3.90 3.86
N GLU A 109 4.32 4.64 4.95
CA GLU A 109 5.46 4.58 5.88
C GLU A 109 4.94 4.37 7.31
N LEU A 110 5.55 3.42 8.02
CA LEU A 110 5.28 3.07 9.41
C LEU A 110 6.63 2.95 10.12
N GLY A 111 6.76 3.59 11.30
CA GLY A 111 8.06 3.70 11.98
C GLY A 111 8.81 4.95 11.53
#